data_AF-A0A923S8D4-F1
#
_entry.id   AF-A0A923S8D4-F1
#
_cell.length_a   1.000
_cell.length_b   1.000
_cell.length_c   1.000
_cell.angle_alpha   90.00
_cell.angle_beta   90.00
_cell.angle_gamma   90.00
#
_symmetry.space_group_name_H-M   'P 1'
#
loop_
_entity.id
_entity.type
_entity.pdbx_description
1 polymer ?
#
loop_
_entity_poly.entity_id
_entity_poly.type
_entity_poly.pdbx_seq_one_letter_code
_entity_poly.pdbx_strand_id
1 'polypeptide(L)'
;MAVNARTEEFQHIEVFDKPALFTNGRIARDTVPKGWYCYDIRGSDDDPGELCYMEENVVVNHAGSVLMPEKLAMPKSGRLDVRDELGFLDEGDMTLREFCEAHQLPYPAENMKFHIRPARPEEAGLFYAQHPEENKRLGAVGCVRMDFGRNGNEFWHTWWPRGPEELNSPAFKAELQQIVGKLREDVLKSRFAMERFCYDHGGKIDGGYVQNYGYIVETERYRYCLRCNPSPGDYNGYLTAYDLAVQRQNMARDKPLVGRVTYANGDTQEFTDAEAFLKCVREELPYRPTTGFRYEVLADDPSVRKQVDDIVFDLYGEENPRQLEEYQKMPDQGMTMGGIK
;
A
#
# COMPACT_ATOMS: atom_id res chain seq x y z
N MET A 1 -9.50 -18.31 3.92
CA MET A 1 -9.14 -17.24 4.88
C MET A 1 -10.25 -16.20 4.85
N ALA A 2 -10.55 -15.52 5.97
CA ALA A 2 -11.55 -14.46 5.97
C ALA A 2 -10.95 -13.16 5.40
N VAL A 3 -11.73 -12.43 4.62
CA VAL A 3 -11.38 -11.17 3.97
C VAL A 3 -11.42 -10.06 5.02
N ASN A 4 -10.39 -9.22 5.06
CA ASN A 4 -10.35 -8.08 5.97
C ASN A 4 -11.09 -6.89 5.36
N ALA A 5 -12.13 -6.40 6.05
CA ALA A 5 -13.01 -5.32 5.58
C ALA A 5 -12.29 -3.98 5.29
N ARG A 6 -11.03 -3.83 5.70
CA ARG A 6 -10.31 -2.54 5.69
C ARG A 6 -9.07 -2.51 4.80
N THR A 7 -8.48 -3.66 4.50
CA THR A 7 -7.19 -3.74 3.81
C THR A 7 -7.27 -4.39 2.44
N GLU A 8 -8.34 -5.14 2.18
CA GLU A 8 -8.55 -5.80 0.91
C GLU A 8 -9.24 -4.86 -0.08
N GLU A 9 -9.15 -5.23 -1.35
CA GLU A 9 -9.88 -4.60 -2.44
C GLU A 9 -11.20 -5.36 -2.66
N PHE A 10 -12.23 -4.62 -3.05
CA PHE A 10 -13.58 -5.12 -3.21
C PHE A 10 -14.15 -4.64 -4.53
N GLN A 11 -15.04 -5.44 -5.11
CA GLN A 11 -15.80 -5.01 -6.28
C GLN A 11 -16.81 -3.95 -5.87
N HIS A 12 -16.88 -2.85 -6.60
CA HIS A 12 -17.90 -1.83 -6.40
C HIS A 12 -19.24 -2.31 -6.95
N ILE A 13 -20.26 -2.29 -6.10
CA ILE A 13 -21.62 -2.70 -6.48
C ILE A 13 -22.63 -1.67 -6.00
N GLU A 14 -23.81 -1.73 -6.59
CA GLU A 14 -25.02 -1.11 -6.07
C GLU A 14 -25.98 -2.21 -5.63
N VAL A 15 -26.60 -2.04 -4.45
CA VAL A 15 -27.63 -2.95 -3.96
C VAL A 15 -28.79 -2.20 -3.31
N PHE A 16 -30.02 -2.42 -3.77
CA PHE A 16 -31.20 -1.62 -3.40
C PHE A 16 -30.97 -0.10 -3.56
N ASP A 17 -30.44 0.31 -4.72
CA ASP A 17 -30.06 1.69 -5.05
C ASP A 17 -29.03 2.32 -4.08
N LYS A 18 -28.26 1.49 -3.36
CA LYS A 18 -27.24 1.94 -2.40
C LYS A 18 -25.86 1.44 -2.79
N PRO A 19 -24.83 2.31 -2.80
CA PRO A 19 -23.48 1.89 -3.10
C PRO A 19 -22.93 1.00 -1.98
N ALA A 20 -22.22 -0.04 -2.37
CA ALA A 20 -21.65 -1.03 -1.47
C ALA A 20 -20.39 -1.71 -2.06
N LEU A 21 -19.69 -2.45 -1.21
CA LEU A 21 -18.50 -3.21 -1.59
C LEU A 21 -18.80 -4.71 -1.51
N PHE A 22 -18.40 -5.47 -2.52
CA PHE A 22 -18.64 -6.90 -2.64
C PHE A 22 -17.34 -7.70 -2.72
N THR A 23 -17.36 -8.91 -2.17
CA THR A 23 -16.32 -9.92 -2.37
C THR A 23 -16.94 -11.31 -2.38
N ASN A 24 -16.38 -12.22 -3.17
CA ASN A 24 -16.74 -13.65 -3.12
C ASN A 24 -16.33 -14.30 -1.79
N GLY A 25 -15.37 -13.71 -1.06
CA GLY A 25 -14.88 -14.23 0.21
C GLY A 25 -15.74 -13.80 1.40
N ARG A 26 -15.61 -14.51 2.52
CA ARG A 26 -16.28 -14.13 3.78
C ARG A 26 -15.54 -13.00 4.45
N ILE A 27 -16.21 -11.89 4.72
CA ILE A 27 -15.62 -10.80 5.50
C ILE A 27 -15.51 -11.17 6.99
N ALA A 28 -14.35 -10.93 7.58
CA ALA A 28 -14.09 -11.09 9.01
C ALA A 28 -14.89 -10.04 9.81
N ARG A 29 -15.91 -10.48 10.56
CA ARG A 29 -16.89 -9.57 11.19
C ARG A 29 -16.31 -8.66 12.26
N ASP A 30 -15.20 -9.07 12.88
CA ASP A 30 -14.41 -8.28 13.83
C ASP A 30 -13.60 -7.15 13.15
N THR A 31 -13.40 -7.21 11.83
CA THR A 31 -12.72 -6.15 11.06
C THR A 31 -13.67 -5.08 10.53
N VAL A 32 -14.98 -5.35 10.49
CA VAL A 32 -16.01 -4.43 9.98
C VAL A 32 -16.01 -3.13 10.80
N PRO A 33 -15.88 -1.96 10.14
CA PRO A 33 -15.87 -0.69 10.86
C PRO A 33 -17.16 -0.43 11.64
N LYS A 34 -17.07 0.24 12.79
CA LYS A 34 -18.28 0.66 13.48
C LYS A 34 -19.02 1.72 12.64
N GLY A 35 -20.34 1.60 12.61
CA GLY A 35 -21.19 2.38 11.71
C GLY A 35 -21.34 1.75 10.32
N TRP A 36 -20.57 0.69 10.03
CA TRP A 36 -20.71 -0.11 8.82
C TRP A 36 -21.37 -1.45 9.12
N TYR A 37 -21.93 -2.05 8.09
CA TYR A 37 -22.73 -3.27 8.18
C TYR A 37 -22.24 -4.26 7.15
N CYS A 38 -22.18 -5.53 7.55
CA CYS A 38 -21.78 -6.60 6.65
C CYS A 38 -22.92 -7.62 6.55
N TYR A 39 -23.19 -8.06 5.33
CA TYR A 39 -24.20 -9.05 5.01
C TYR A 39 -23.57 -10.13 4.13
N ASP A 40 -24.12 -11.34 4.20
CA ASP A 40 -23.72 -12.44 3.34
C ASP A 40 -24.79 -12.63 2.25
N ILE A 41 -24.35 -12.95 1.03
CA ILE A 41 -25.23 -13.39 -0.04
C ILE A 41 -25.26 -14.92 -0.04
N ARG A 42 -26.48 -15.46 -0.10
CA ARG A 42 -26.79 -16.86 -0.28
C ARG A 42 -27.17 -17.13 -1.73
N GLY A 43 -26.58 -18.17 -2.30
CA GLY A 43 -27.02 -18.75 -3.58
C GLY A 43 -28.09 -19.80 -3.43
N SER A 44 -28.58 -20.27 -4.56
CA SER A 44 -29.63 -21.28 -4.62
C SER A 44 -29.07 -22.67 -4.25
N ASP A 45 -29.97 -23.63 -4.03
CA ASP A 45 -29.55 -25.02 -3.80
C ASP A 45 -29.01 -25.68 -5.08
N ASP A 46 -29.45 -25.18 -6.25
CA ASP A 46 -29.02 -25.66 -7.57
C ASP A 46 -27.72 -25.00 -8.02
N ASP A 47 -27.54 -23.70 -7.73
CA ASP A 47 -26.30 -22.95 -7.99
C ASP A 47 -25.90 -22.12 -6.75
N PRO A 48 -24.96 -22.64 -5.93
CA PRO A 48 -24.45 -21.93 -4.76
C PRO A 48 -23.74 -20.60 -5.08
N GLY A 49 -23.35 -20.36 -6.34
CA GLY A 49 -22.72 -19.12 -6.79
C GLY A 49 -23.72 -18.04 -7.24
N GLU A 50 -24.99 -18.38 -7.39
CA GLU A 50 -26.04 -17.43 -7.73
C GLU A 50 -26.21 -16.39 -6.59
N LEU A 51 -26.47 -15.13 -6.92
CA LEU A 51 -26.66 -14.09 -5.91
C LEU A 51 -28.17 -13.94 -5.62
N CYS A 52 -28.73 -14.83 -4.82
CA CYS A 52 -30.19 -14.89 -4.61
C CYS A 52 -30.67 -14.00 -3.45
N TYR A 53 -30.13 -14.25 -2.25
CA TYR A 53 -30.65 -13.64 -1.03
C TYR A 53 -29.55 -13.01 -0.19
N MET A 54 -29.81 -11.84 0.36
CA MET A 54 -28.95 -11.21 1.33
C MET A 54 -29.45 -11.46 2.76
N GLU A 55 -28.56 -11.92 3.63
CA GLU A 55 -28.83 -12.27 5.03
C GLU A 55 -27.72 -11.71 5.95
N GLU A 56 -27.97 -11.59 7.26
CA GLU A 56 -26.93 -11.12 8.20
C GLU A 56 -25.74 -12.10 8.29
N ASN A 57 -26.03 -13.40 8.20
CA ASN A 57 -25.03 -14.47 8.21
C ASN A 57 -25.55 -15.70 7.45
N VAL A 58 -24.78 -16.17 6.47
CA VAL A 58 -25.14 -17.37 5.68
C VAL A 58 -24.22 -18.52 6.04
N VAL A 59 -24.78 -19.58 6.61
CA VAL A 59 -24.03 -20.80 6.98
C VAL A 59 -23.85 -21.76 5.79
N VAL A 60 -24.87 -21.86 4.93
CA VAL A 60 -24.92 -22.82 3.80
C VAL A 60 -25.25 -22.08 2.51
N ASN A 61 -24.57 -22.44 1.42
CA ASN A 61 -24.63 -21.81 0.10
C ASN A 61 -24.20 -20.34 0.12
N HIS A 62 -23.07 -20.03 0.76
CA HIS A 62 -22.50 -18.67 0.74
C HIS A 62 -21.91 -18.40 -0.65
N ALA A 63 -22.37 -17.33 -1.27
CA ALA A 63 -21.95 -16.88 -2.61
C ALA A 63 -21.04 -15.65 -2.54
N GLY A 64 -21.18 -14.82 -1.50
CA GLY A 64 -20.34 -13.64 -1.30
C GLY A 64 -20.71 -12.85 -0.05
N SER A 65 -19.97 -11.79 0.24
CA SER A 65 -20.25 -10.87 1.34
C SER A 65 -20.25 -9.43 0.83
N VAL A 66 -21.16 -8.63 1.39
CA VAL A 66 -21.37 -7.22 1.08
C VAL A 66 -21.05 -6.38 2.31
N LEU A 67 -20.32 -5.28 2.12
CA LEU A 67 -20.00 -4.27 3.13
C LEU A 67 -20.69 -2.96 2.75
N MET A 68 -21.52 -2.43 3.65
CA MET A 68 -22.36 -1.27 3.42
C MET A 68 -22.17 -0.18 4.50
N PRO A 69 -22.18 1.10 4.11
CA PRO A 69 -22.18 2.22 5.06
C PRO A 69 -23.57 2.43 5.71
N GLU A 70 -24.64 1.94 5.09
CA GLU A 70 -26.00 2.07 5.57
C GLU A 70 -26.57 0.72 6.03
N LYS A 71 -27.33 0.73 7.14
CA LYS A 71 -27.99 -0.46 7.65
C LYS A 71 -29.22 -0.80 6.81
N LEU A 72 -29.32 -2.03 6.34
CA LEU A 72 -30.54 -2.55 5.73
C LEU A 72 -31.58 -2.91 6.79
N ALA A 73 -32.85 -2.62 6.47
CA ALA A 73 -33.99 -3.00 7.29
C ALA A 73 -34.36 -4.47 7.00
N MET A 74 -33.84 -5.39 7.80
CA MET A 74 -34.10 -6.82 7.62
C MET A 74 -35.56 -7.18 7.93
N PRO A 75 -36.25 -7.94 7.04
CA PRO A 75 -37.59 -8.44 7.31
C PRO A 75 -37.57 -9.56 8.36
N LYS A 76 -38.74 -9.91 8.90
CA LYS A 76 -38.88 -11.01 9.88
C LYS A 76 -38.40 -12.37 9.36
N SER A 77 -38.38 -12.56 8.04
CA SER A 77 -37.82 -13.75 7.38
C SER A 77 -36.31 -13.85 7.50
N GLY A 78 -35.60 -12.76 7.84
CA GLY A 78 -34.15 -12.71 7.94
C GLY A 78 -33.40 -12.64 6.60
N ARG A 79 -34.13 -12.57 5.48
CA ARG A 79 -33.57 -12.56 4.11
C ARG A 79 -34.24 -11.53 3.21
N LEU A 80 -33.44 -10.85 2.41
CA LEU A 80 -33.86 -9.94 1.33
C LEU A 80 -33.54 -10.58 -0.02
N ASP A 81 -34.45 -10.51 -0.99
CA ASP A 81 -34.17 -10.96 -2.37
C ASP A 81 -33.34 -9.87 -3.08
N VAL A 82 -32.24 -10.25 -3.73
CA VAL A 82 -31.30 -9.32 -4.36
C VAL A 82 -31.14 -9.50 -5.86
N ARG A 83 -31.84 -10.48 -6.48
CA ARG A 83 -31.59 -10.87 -7.88
C ARG A 83 -31.77 -9.74 -8.88
N ASP A 84 -32.76 -8.88 -8.65
CA ASP A 84 -33.06 -7.72 -9.49
C ASP A 84 -32.57 -6.40 -8.89
N GLU A 85 -31.93 -6.47 -7.72
CA GLU A 85 -31.60 -5.29 -6.90
C GLU A 85 -30.08 -5.11 -6.75
N LEU A 86 -29.27 -6.04 -7.27
CA LEU A 86 -27.81 -6.01 -7.21
C LEU A 86 -27.22 -5.79 -8.60
N GLY A 87 -26.41 -4.74 -8.73
CA GLY A 87 -25.67 -4.40 -9.94
C GLY A 87 -24.18 -4.25 -9.68
N PHE A 88 -23.34 -4.86 -10.53
CA PHE A 88 -21.90 -4.63 -10.51
C PHE A 88 -21.55 -3.38 -11.32
N LEU A 89 -20.69 -2.53 -10.76
CA LEU A 89 -20.24 -1.30 -11.40
C LEU A 89 -18.87 -1.56 -12.06
N ASP A 90 -18.70 -1.14 -13.32
CA ASP A 90 -17.46 -1.32 -14.11
C ASP A 90 -16.40 -0.25 -13.75
N GLU A 91 -16.18 -0.05 -12.44
CA GLU A 91 -15.25 0.94 -11.90
C GLU A 91 -13.97 0.31 -11.34
N GLY A 92 -13.81 -1.00 -11.51
CA GLY A 92 -12.71 -1.77 -10.96
C GLY A 92 -12.86 -2.09 -9.47
N ASP A 93 -11.88 -2.82 -8.95
CA ASP A 93 -11.80 -3.10 -7.51
C ASP A 93 -11.34 -1.84 -6.77
N MET A 94 -11.89 -1.60 -5.59
CA MET A 94 -11.55 -0.46 -4.75
C MET A 94 -11.45 -0.84 -3.28
N THR A 95 -10.61 -0.11 -2.55
CA THR A 95 -10.48 -0.22 -1.10
C THR A 95 -11.63 0.51 -0.39
N LEU A 96 -11.84 0.18 0.89
CA LEU A 96 -12.78 0.91 1.75
C LEU A 96 -12.48 2.42 1.79
N ARG A 97 -11.21 2.82 1.68
CA ARG A 97 -10.80 4.23 1.68
C ARG A 97 -11.25 4.93 0.41
N GLU A 98 -10.94 4.36 -0.75
CA GLU A 98 -11.32 4.91 -2.05
C GLU A 98 -12.84 5.00 -2.18
N PHE A 99 -13.57 3.97 -1.72
CA PHE A 99 -15.03 4.00 -1.65
C PHE A 99 -15.54 5.18 -0.80
N CYS A 100 -14.95 5.40 0.39
CA CYS A 100 -15.35 6.54 1.22
C CYS A 100 -15.07 7.88 0.54
N GLU A 101 -13.95 8.01 -0.16
CA GLU A 101 -13.58 9.23 -0.90
C GLU A 101 -14.52 9.48 -2.08
N ALA A 102 -14.82 8.45 -2.88
CA ALA A 102 -15.72 8.53 -4.03
C ALA A 102 -17.15 8.95 -3.62
N HIS A 103 -17.65 8.39 -2.52
CA HIS A 103 -19.00 8.64 -2.02
C HIS A 103 -19.08 9.75 -0.96
N GLN A 104 -17.98 10.49 -0.73
CA GLN A 104 -17.89 11.59 0.25
C GLN A 104 -18.34 11.19 1.66
N LEU A 105 -18.09 9.93 2.02
CA LEU A 105 -18.40 9.38 3.33
C LEU A 105 -17.22 9.63 4.29
N PRO A 106 -17.49 9.89 5.58
CA PRO A 106 -16.43 9.93 6.57
C PRO A 106 -15.81 8.54 6.66
N TYR A 107 -14.54 8.42 6.30
CA TYR A 107 -13.81 7.17 6.49
C TYR A 107 -13.91 6.76 7.97
N PRO A 108 -14.36 5.53 8.29
CA PRO A 108 -14.59 5.09 9.65
C PRO A 108 -13.25 4.80 10.35
N ALA A 109 -12.54 5.89 10.68
CA ALA A 109 -11.39 5.96 11.57
C ALA A 109 -11.86 5.86 13.03
N GLU A 110 -12.76 4.94 13.34
CA GLU A 110 -13.04 4.64 14.75
C GLU A 110 -11.89 3.80 15.31
N ASN A 111 -11.12 4.45 16.20
CA ASN A 111 -10.15 3.89 17.15
C ASN A 111 -9.65 2.52 16.73
N MET A 112 -8.78 2.57 15.74
CA MET A 112 -8.05 1.44 15.25
C MET A 112 -7.38 0.73 16.42
N LYS A 113 -7.99 -0.38 16.86
CA LYS A 113 -7.42 -1.25 17.88
C LYS A 113 -6.26 -2.00 17.24
N PHE A 114 -5.13 -1.31 17.12
CA PHE A 114 -3.77 -1.87 17.02
C PHE A 114 -3.72 -3.22 16.31
N HIS A 115 -4.22 -3.28 15.07
CA HIS A 115 -4.21 -4.53 14.31
C HIS A 115 -2.79 -4.79 13.86
N ILE A 116 -2.24 -5.91 14.31
CA ILE A 116 -0.90 -6.37 13.96
C ILE A 116 -1.03 -7.39 12.84
N ARG A 117 -0.35 -7.16 11.72
CA ARG A 117 -0.27 -8.09 10.59
C ARG A 117 1.16 -8.52 10.33
N PRO A 118 1.42 -9.73 9.82
CA PRO A 118 2.74 -10.09 9.34
C PRO A 118 3.17 -9.19 8.18
N ALA A 119 4.47 -8.92 8.09
CA ALA A 119 5.07 -8.18 6.99
C ALA A 119 5.09 -9.01 5.70
N ARG A 120 4.94 -8.34 4.55
CA ARG A 120 5.19 -8.90 3.22
C ARG A 120 6.70 -8.90 2.92
N PRO A 121 7.19 -9.77 2.01
CA PRO A 121 8.61 -9.80 1.63
C PRO A 121 9.15 -8.45 1.16
N GLU A 122 8.38 -7.68 0.39
CA GLU A 122 8.80 -6.35 -0.07
C GLU A 122 9.00 -5.34 1.07
N GLU A 123 8.34 -5.55 2.22
CA GLU A 123 8.39 -4.67 3.38
C GLU A 123 9.62 -4.94 4.28
N ALA A 124 10.40 -5.99 4.00
CA ALA A 124 11.53 -6.42 4.83
C ALA A 124 12.55 -5.30 5.08
N GLY A 125 12.78 -4.42 4.10
CA GLY A 125 13.69 -3.28 4.23
C GLY A 125 13.31 -2.30 5.35
N LEU A 126 12.02 -2.18 5.69
CA LEU A 126 11.53 -1.25 6.72
C LEU A 126 11.90 -1.69 8.16
N PHE A 127 12.35 -2.93 8.36
CA PHE A 127 12.66 -3.46 9.69
C PHE A 127 14.10 -3.18 10.13
N TYR A 128 14.94 -2.69 9.23
CA TYR A 128 16.36 -2.46 9.48
C TYR A 128 16.68 -0.97 9.59
N ALA A 129 17.83 -0.65 10.17
CA ALA A 129 18.31 0.72 10.18
C ALA A 129 18.76 1.08 8.76
N GLN A 130 18.20 2.15 8.21
CA GLN A 130 18.58 2.69 6.91
C GLN A 130 19.61 3.82 7.09
N HIS A 131 20.27 4.21 5.99
CA HIS A 131 21.09 5.42 5.98
C HIS A 131 20.24 6.66 6.31
N PRO A 132 20.83 7.73 6.89
CA PRO A 132 20.08 8.92 7.31
C PRO A 132 19.21 9.54 6.21
N GLU A 133 19.71 9.61 4.97
CA GLU A 133 18.94 10.13 3.83
C GLU A 133 17.72 9.25 3.51
N GLU A 134 17.88 7.93 3.55
CA GLU A 134 16.76 7.01 3.31
C GLU A 134 15.77 7.00 4.49
N ASN A 135 16.24 7.14 5.74
CA ASN A 135 15.35 7.34 6.89
C ASN A 135 14.52 8.62 6.71
N LYS A 136 15.13 9.72 6.26
CA LYS A 136 14.42 10.96 5.96
C LYS A 136 13.41 10.74 4.84
N ARG A 137 13.80 10.10 3.73
CA ARG A 137 12.93 9.75 2.61
C ARG A 137 11.72 8.92 3.04
N LEU A 138 11.95 7.87 3.82
CA LEU A 138 10.91 6.99 4.34
C LEU A 138 10.06 7.63 5.46
N GLY A 139 10.39 8.84 5.92
CA GLY A 139 9.68 9.51 7.01
C GLY A 139 9.90 8.86 8.38
N ALA A 140 11.05 8.24 8.61
CA ALA A 140 11.36 7.57 9.87
C ALA A 140 11.41 8.57 11.04
N VAL A 141 10.65 8.31 12.10
CA VAL A 141 10.67 9.11 13.34
C VAL A 141 11.80 8.61 14.25
N GLY A 142 11.84 7.31 14.47
CA GLY A 142 12.82 6.66 15.32
C GLY A 142 12.51 5.20 15.58
N CYS A 143 13.26 4.59 16.48
CA CYS A 143 13.17 3.17 16.77
C CYS A 143 13.28 2.90 18.28
N VAL A 144 12.35 2.12 18.81
CA VAL A 144 12.47 1.56 20.16
C VAL A 144 13.18 0.22 20.06
N ARG A 145 14.40 0.13 20.60
CA ARG A 145 15.11 -1.14 20.78
C ARG A 145 14.73 -1.74 22.11
N MET A 146 14.48 -3.05 22.16
CA MET A 146 13.91 -3.77 23.30
C MET A 146 14.67 -5.06 23.60
N ASP A 147 14.71 -5.46 24.87
CA ASP A 147 15.30 -6.72 25.36
C ASP A 147 14.48 -7.24 26.56
N PHE A 148 14.24 -8.55 26.60
CA PHE A 148 13.56 -9.22 27.73
C PHE A 148 14.51 -9.68 28.84
N GLY A 149 15.80 -9.35 28.72
CA GLY A 149 16.83 -9.70 29.68
C GLY A 149 17.12 -11.20 29.71
N ARG A 150 17.97 -11.61 30.66
CA ARG A 150 18.43 -13.01 30.76
C ARG A 150 17.27 -13.99 30.97
N ASN A 151 16.35 -13.63 31.87
CA ASN A 151 15.23 -14.48 32.28
C ASN A 151 14.04 -14.41 31.31
N GLY A 152 14.07 -13.53 30.30
CA GLY A 152 13.03 -13.44 29.28
C GLY A 152 11.71 -12.80 29.72
N ASN A 153 11.64 -12.22 30.93
CA ASN A 153 10.44 -11.62 31.51
C ASN A 153 10.58 -10.12 31.82
N GLU A 154 11.74 -9.53 31.56
CA GLU A 154 11.98 -8.10 31.76
C GLU A 154 11.53 -7.31 30.53
N PHE A 155 11.56 -5.99 30.56
CA PHE A 155 11.32 -5.18 29.35
C PHE A 155 12.22 -3.95 29.40
N TRP A 156 13.45 -4.13 28.94
CA TRP A 156 14.43 -3.05 28.78
C TRP A 156 14.20 -2.41 27.43
N HIS A 157 14.22 -1.08 27.37
CA HIS A 157 14.09 -0.38 26.10
C HIS A 157 14.93 0.89 26.02
N THR A 158 15.28 1.27 24.79
CA THR A 158 15.98 2.53 24.49
C THR A 158 15.40 3.14 23.23
N TRP A 159 15.14 4.45 23.26
CA TRP A 159 14.73 5.21 22.08
C TRP A 159 15.95 5.62 21.27
N TRP A 160 15.90 5.39 19.95
CA TRP A 160 16.90 5.82 18.99
C TRP A 160 16.25 6.71 17.92
N PRO A 161 16.56 8.02 17.88
CA PRO A 161 16.03 8.89 16.83
C PRO A 161 16.58 8.45 15.46
N ARG A 162 15.75 8.54 14.41
CA ARG A 162 16.15 8.19 13.03
C ARG A 162 15.88 9.28 12.00
N GLY A 163 14.98 10.22 12.29
CA GLY A 163 14.69 11.34 11.41
C GLY A 163 14.65 12.67 12.15
N PRO A 164 14.05 13.70 11.52
CA PRO A 164 13.99 15.05 12.06
C PRO A 164 13.34 15.08 13.45
N GLU A 165 13.89 15.91 14.35
CA GLU A 165 13.43 15.99 15.75
C GLU A 165 11.96 16.44 15.85
N GLU A 166 11.49 17.21 14.87
CA GLU A 166 10.13 17.71 14.76
C GLU A 166 9.09 16.60 14.65
N LEU A 167 9.47 15.44 14.07
CA LEU A 167 8.59 14.28 13.97
C LEU A 167 8.38 13.60 15.34
N ASN A 168 9.34 13.74 16.26
CA ASN A 168 9.27 13.19 17.62
C ASN A 168 8.40 14.05 18.57
N SER A 169 7.21 14.40 18.09
CA SER A 169 6.27 15.30 18.76
C SER A 169 5.63 14.68 20.02
N PRO A 170 5.07 15.49 20.94
CA PRO A 170 4.32 14.98 22.09
C PRO A 170 3.14 14.09 21.70
N ALA A 171 2.44 14.41 20.61
CA ALA A 171 1.33 13.62 20.09
C ALA A 171 1.80 12.22 19.64
N PHE A 172 2.89 12.17 18.88
CA PHE A 172 3.52 10.90 18.48
C PHE A 172 3.93 10.07 19.70
N LYS A 173 4.56 10.69 20.71
CA LYS A 173 4.99 9.98 21.93
C LYS A 173 3.81 9.38 22.69
N ALA A 174 2.69 10.10 22.78
CA ALA A 174 1.48 9.60 23.42
C ALA A 174 0.87 8.41 22.67
N GLU A 175 0.88 8.43 21.34
CA GLU A 175 0.41 7.31 20.53
C GLU A 175 1.35 6.10 20.60
N LEU A 176 2.67 6.34 20.48
CA LEU A 176 3.69 5.30 20.62
C LEU A 176 3.58 4.59 21.98
N GLN A 177 3.30 5.33 23.06
CA GLN A 177 3.08 4.75 24.37
C GLN A 177 1.87 3.80 24.40
N GLN A 178 0.78 4.15 23.72
CA GLN A 178 -0.40 3.28 23.60
C GLN A 178 -0.09 2.03 22.76
N ILE A 179 0.61 2.20 21.64
CA ILE A 179 1.06 1.10 20.76
C ILE A 179 1.91 0.10 21.55
N VAL A 180 2.97 0.59 22.21
CA VAL A 180 3.86 -0.25 23.01
C VAL A 180 3.10 -0.87 24.18
N GLY A 181 2.24 -0.11 24.84
CA GLY A 181 1.38 -0.61 25.93
C GLY A 181 0.53 -1.79 25.47
N LYS A 182 -0.11 -1.69 24.30
CA LYS A 182 -0.93 -2.77 23.75
C LYS A 182 -0.11 -3.98 23.35
N LEU A 183 1.00 -3.79 22.65
CA LEU A 183 1.89 -4.88 22.26
C LEU A 183 2.41 -5.64 23.49
N ARG A 184 2.61 -4.95 24.62
CA ARG A 184 3.03 -5.56 25.90
C ARG A 184 1.98 -6.43 26.57
N GLU A 185 0.72 -6.37 26.15
CA GLU A 185 -0.31 -7.32 26.60
C GLU A 185 -0.17 -8.69 25.91
N ASP A 186 0.54 -8.76 24.78
CA ASP A 186 0.63 -9.93 23.90
C ASP A 186 2.08 -10.21 23.45
N VAL A 187 2.45 -9.94 22.19
CA VAL A 187 3.76 -10.26 21.59
C VAL A 187 4.96 -9.69 22.37
N LEU A 188 4.81 -8.56 23.06
CA LEU A 188 5.85 -7.94 23.89
C LEU A 188 5.69 -8.22 25.40
N LYS A 189 4.89 -9.21 25.79
CA LYS A 189 4.68 -9.57 27.20
C LYS A 189 5.91 -10.24 27.82
N SER A 190 6.58 -11.12 27.08
CA SER A 190 7.80 -11.83 27.46
C SER A 190 8.47 -12.41 26.21
N ARG A 191 9.73 -12.87 26.31
CA ARG A 191 10.41 -13.56 25.20
C ARG A 191 9.66 -14.82 24.78
N PHE A 192 9.08 -15.55 25.73
CA PHE A 192 8.28 -16.73 25.45
C PHE A 192 6.96 -16.39 24.74
N ALA A 193 6.29 -15.31 25.15
CA ALA A 193 5.09 -14.84 24.45
C ALA A 193 5.43 -14.40 23.02
N MET A 194 6.55 -13.70 22.83
CA MET A 194 7.06 -13.31 21.52
C MET A 194 7.33 -14.53 20.64
N GLU A 195 8.06 -15.52 21.15
CA GLU A 195 8.39 -16.76 20.41
C GLU A 195 7.12 -17.48 19.93
N ARG A 196 6.16 -17.66 20.83
CA ARG A 196 4.87 -18.28 20.50
C ARG A 196 4.09 -17.48 19.47
N PHE A 197 3.99 -16.17 19.68
CA PHE A 197 3.32 -15.27 18.74
C PHE A 197 3.97 -15.37 17.35
N CYS A 198 5.30 -15.40 17.29
CA CYS A 198 6.04 -15.48 16.03
C CYS A 198 5.79 -16.78 15.27
N TYR A 199 5.71 -17.89 16.00
CA TYR A 199 5.39 -19.19 15.42
C TYR A 199 3.95 -19.23 14.87
N ASP A 200 2.99 -18.67 15.60
CA ASP A 200 1.56 -18.76 15.29
C ASP A 200 1.11 -17.75 14.20
N HIS A 201 1.84 -16.64 13.98
CA HIS A 201 1.37 -15.50 13.15
C HIS A 201 2.22 -15.21 11.90
N GLY A 202 3.20 -16.05 11.57
CA GLY A 202 4.04 -15.89 10.37
C GLY A 202 4.93 -14.63 10.43
N GLY A 203 5.19 -14.00 9.28
CA GLY A 203 6.02 -12.79 9.19
C GLY A 203 7.52 -13.07 9.23
N LYS A 204 7.95 -14.28 8.91
CA LYS A 204 9.37 -14.68 8.88
C LYS A 204 10.17 -13.79 7.92
N ILE A 205 11.29 -13.25 8.39
CA ILE A 205 12.25 -12.49 7.57
C ILE A 205 13.46 -13.39 7.30
N ASP A 206 13.76 -13.63 6.03
CA ASP A 206 14.88 -14.46 5.60
C ASP A 206 16.21 -13.68 5.56
N GLY A 207 17.34 -14.41 5.61
CA GLY A 207 18.68 -13.85 5.40
C GLY A 207 19.43 -13.33 6.64
N GLY A 208 18.93 -13.58 7.86
CA GLY A 208 19.60 -13.21 9.12
C GLY A 208 20.43 -14.35 9.75
N TYR A 209 21.43 -13.99 10.57
CA TYR A 209 22.18 -14.95 11.40
C TYR A 209 21.29 -15.65 12.43
N VAL A 210 20.28 -14.94 12.93
CA VAL A 210 19.20 -15.45 13.78
C VAL A 210 17.85 -15.22 13.10
N GLN A 211 16.88 -16.08 13.41
CA GLN A 211 15.55 -15.98 12.83
C GLN A 211 14.84 -14.72 13.35
N ASN A 212 14.51 -13.81 12.43
CA ASN A 212 13.73 -12.61 12.72
C ASN A 212 12.31 -12.74 12.16
N TYR A 213 11.37 -12.03 12.77
CA TYR A 213 9.99 -11.92 12.34
C TYR A 213 9.59 -10.44 12.27
N GLY A 214 8.81 -10.06 11.26
CA GLY A 214 8.37 -8.69 11.01
C GLY A 214 6.86 -8.58 11.09
N TYR A 215 6.39 -7.58 11.84
CA TYR A 215 4.98 -7.22 11.95
C TYR A 215 4.77 -5.74 11.74
N ILE A 216 3.63 -5.40 11.16
CA ILE A 216 3.24 -4.03 10.89
C ILE A 216 1.96 -3.70 11.64
N VAL A 217 1.97 -2.54 12.29
CA VAL A 217 0.80 -1.86 12.84
C VAL A 217 0.77 -0.48 12.18
N GLU A 218 -0.27 -0.17 11.43
CA GLU A 218 -0.43 1.17 10.82
C GLU A 218 -1.59 1.86 11.46
N THR A 219 -1.40 3.08 11.93
CA THR A 219 -2.41 4.03 12.41
C THR A 219 -2.77 5.01 11.30
N GLU A 220 -3.67 5.96 11.58
CA GLU A 220 -4.01 7.01 10.62
C GLU A 220 -2.76 7.77 10.15
N ARG A 221 -1.82 8.01 11.07
CA ARG A 221 -0.67 8.88 10.84
C ARG A 221 0.67 8.15 10.83
N TYR A 222 0.78 6.99 11.47
CA TYR A 222 2.06 6.33 11.67
C TYR A 222 2.04 4.87 11.24
N ARG A 223 3.17 4.40 10.71
CA ARG A 223 3.46 2.97 10.52
C ARG A 223 4.49 2.53 11.55
N TYR A 224 4.19 1.46 12.27
CA TYR A 224 5.07 0.83 13.24
C TYR A 224 5.49 -0.54 12.72
N CYS A 225 6.77 -0.69 12.43
CA CYS A 225 7.39 -1.94 11.98
C CYS A 225 8.09 -2.59 13.18
N LEU A 226 7.48 -3.64 13.73
CA LEU A 226 8.01 -4.45 14.82
C LEU A 226 8.83 -5.61 14.26
N ARG A 227 10.14 -5.61 14.49
CA ARG A 227 11.02 -6.76 14.29
C ARG A 227 11.20 -7.52 15.59
N CYS A 228 10.86 -8.80 15.60
CA CYS A 228 11.01 -9.71 16.71
C CYS A 228 12.17 -10.68 16.46
N ASN A 229 13.01 -10.84 17.49
CA ASN A 229 14.07 -11.84 17.56
C ASN A 229 13.87 -12.64 18.86
N PRO A 230 13.22 -13.81 18.82
CA PRO A 230 12.96 -14.60 20.03
C PRO A 230 14.21 -15.30 20.59
N SER A 231 15.37 -15.22 19.91
CA SER A 231 16.59 -15.87 20.39
C SER A 231 17.14 -15.24 21.68
N PRO A 232 17.62 -16.06 22.63
CA PRO A 232 18.28 -15.55 23.83
C PRO A 232 19.67 -14.99 23.53
N GLY A 233 20.10 -13.96 24.26
CA GLY A 233 21.46 -13.41 24.20
C GLY A 233 21.67 -12.26 23.21
N ASP A 234 20.62 -11.81 22.53
CA ASP A 234 20.61 -10.63 21.66
C ASP A 234 19.35 -9.79 21.96
N TYR A 235 19.29 -8.57 21.41
CA TYR A 235 18.11 -7.72 21.50
C TYR A 235 16.89 -8.38 20.86
N ASN A 236 15.80 -8.47 21.61
CA ASN A 236 14.63 -9.22 21.20
C ASN A 236 13.65 -8.44 20.33
N GLY A 237 13.68 -7.09 20.35
CA GLY A 237 12.69 -6.29 19.65
C GLY A 237 13.23 -4.98 19.09
N TYR A 238 12.76 -4.61 17.90
CA TYR A 238 12.96 -3.29 17.31
C TYR A 238 11.64 -2.79 16.75
N LEU A 239 11.11 -1.69 17.29
CA LEU A 239 9.88 -1.06 16.81
C LEU A 239 10.24 0.26 16.13
N THR A 240 10.34 0.24 14.81
CA THR A 240 10.62 1.45 14.01
C THR A 240 9.31 2.13 13.65
N ALA A 241 9.23 3.44 13.88
CA ALA A 241 8.07 4.26 13.57
C ALA A 241 8.35 5.17 12.36
N TYR A 242 7.38 5.27 11.47
CA TYR A 242 7.40 6.12 10.27
C TYR A 242 6.16 7.03 10.26
N ASP A 243 6.31 8.29 9.90
CA ASP A 243 5.19 9.20 9.64
C ASP A 243 4.70 8.99 8.19
N LEU A 244 3.46 8.52 8.04
CA LEU A 244 2.88 8.15 6.75
C LEU A 244 2.67 9.37 5.84
N ALA A 245 2.40 10.55 6.38
CA ALA A 245 2.20 11.76 5.59
C ALA A 245 3.54 12.21 4.99
N VAL A 246 4.60 12.23 5.80
CA VAL A 246 5.96 12.54 5.34
C VAL A 246 6.44 11.50 4.33
N GLN A 247 6.24 10.22 4.63
CA GLN A 247 6.62 9.13 3.74
C GLN A 247 5.95 9.27 2.37
N ARG A 248 4.63 9.50 2.32
CA ARG A 248 3.90 9.72 1.07
C ARG A 248 4.38 10.96 0.32
N GLN A 249 4.56 12.08 1.04
CA GLN A 249 5.03 13.32 0.45
C GLN A 249 6.42 13.16 -0.19
N ASN A 250 7.34 12.49 0.50
CA ASN A 250 8.68 12.26 0.00
C ASN A 250 8.69 11.28 -1.17
N MET A 251 7.93 10.17 -1.09
CA MET A 251 7.81 9.25 -2.22
C MET A 251 7.16 9.88 -3.46
N ALA A 252 6.24 10.84 -3.27
CA ALA A 252 5.67 11.60 -4.37
C ALA A 252 6.68 12.59 -5.00
N ARG A 253 7.55 13.19 -4.18
CA ARG A 253 8.62 14.10 -4.63
C ARG A 253 9.76 13.37 -5.32
N ASP A 254 10.08 12.17 -4.85
CA ASP A 254 11.18 11.34 -5.36
C ASP A 254 10.72 10.34 -6.42
N LYS A 255 9.55 10.57 -7.06
CA LYS A 255 9.24 9.82 -8.30
C LYS A 255 10.39 10.06 -9.27
N PRO A 256 11.06 9.00 -9.76
CA PRO A 256 12.17 9.16 -10.69
C PRO A 256 11.68 9.97 -11.89
N LEU A 257 12.47 10.97 -12.28
CA LEU A 257 12.18 11.73 -13.48
C LEU A 257 12.15 10.77 -14.67
N VAL A 258 11.08 10.82 -15.43
CA VAL A 258 10.93 10.04 -16.66
C VAL A 258 11.66 10.73 -17.80
N GLY A 259 11.60 12.06 -17.85
CA GLY A 259 12.31 12.85 -18.84
C GLY A 259 12.24 14.34 -18.58
N ARG A 260 13.04 15.09 -19.33
CA ARG A 260 13.14 16.55 -19.27
C ARG A 260 13.06 17.12 -20.68
N VAL A 261 12.41 18.26 -20.83
CA VAL A 261 12.40 19.04 -22.08
C VAL A 261 12.94 20.44 -21.86
N THR A 262 13.56 21.00 -22.89
CA THR A 262 14.16 22.35 -22.87
C THR A 262 13.89 23.06 -24.19
N TYR A 263 13.66 24.37 -24.14
CA TYR A 263 13.37 25.22 -25.29
C TYR A 263 14.48 26.26 -25.54
N ALA A 264 14.50 26.88 -26.72
CA ALA A 264 15.51 27.88 -27.09
C ALA A 264 15.52 29.12 -26.18
N ASN A 265 14.37 29.47 -25.57
CA ASN A 265 14.24 30.58 -24.64
C ASN A 265 14.80 30.28 -23.23
N GLY A 266 15.24 29.04 -22.98
CA GLY A 266 15.75 28.58 -21.69
C GLY A 266 14.71 27.92 -20.79
N ASP A 267 13.43 27.89 -21.18
CA ASP A 267 12.39 27.21 -20.41
C ASP A 267 12.68 25.71 -20.33
N THR A 268 12.50 25.15 -19.15
CA THR A 268 12.73 23.73 -18.85
C THR A 268 11.53 23.16 -18.13
N GLN A 269 11.09 21.98 -18.54
CA GLN A 269 10.01 21.23 -17.89
C GLN A 269 10.47 19.79 -17.63
N GLU A 270 10.25 19.33 -16.40
CA GLU A 270 10.61 17.99 -15.94
C GLU A 270 9.34 17.16 -15.72
N PHE A 271 9.39 15.87 -16.06
CA PHE A 271 8.25 14.96 -16.01
C PHE A 271 8.55 13.77 -15.11
N THR A 272 7.62 13.46 -14.22
CA THR A 272 7.61 12.22 -13.41
C THR A 272 6.57 11.22 -13.90
N ASP A 273 5.74 11.61 -14.87
CA ASP A 273 4.73 10.78 -15.52
C ASP A 273 5.15 10.48 -16.96
N ALA A 274 5.14 9.19 -17.33
CA ALA A 274 5.67 8.75 -18.60
C ALA A 274 4.77 9.12 -19.78
N GLU A 275 3.46 9.05 -19.61
CA GLU A 275 2.51 9.39 -20.67
C GLU A 275 2.54 10.88 -20.98
N ALA A 276 2.59 11.72 -19.93
CA ALA A 276 2.72 13.17 -20.09
C ALA A 276 4.03 13.56 -20.79
N PHE A 277 5.15 12.91 -20.43
CA PHE A 277 6.42 13.12 -21.11
C PHE A 277 6.36 12.74 -22.59
N LEU A 278 5.90 11.52 -22.89
CA LEU A 278 5.79 11.00 -24.26
C LEU A 278 4.85 11.87 -25.11
N LYS A 279 3.75 12.33 -24.54
CA LYS A 279 2.82 13.25 -25.19
C LYS A 279 3.49 14.58 -25.53
N CYS A 280 4.21 15.19 -24.58
CA CYS A 280 4.94 16.44 -24.81
C CYS A 280 6.00 16.27 -25.92
N VAL A 281 6.77 15.18 -25.90
CA VAL A 281 7.75 14.88 -26.95
C VAL A 281 7.05 14.75 -28.32
N ARG A 282 5.93 14.02 -28.39
CA ARG A 282 5.17 13.84 -29.64
C ARG A 282 4.64 15.16 -30.20
N GLU A 283 4.16 16.05 -29.35
CA GLU A 283 3.54 17.32 -29.75
C GLU A 283 4.59 18.37 -30.14
N GLU A 284 5.72 18.45 -29.43
CA GLU A 284 6.72 19.52 -29.60
C GLU A 284 7.84 19.19 -30.58
N LEU A 285 8.20 17.90 -30.72
CA LEU A 285 9.31 17.47 -31.57
C LEU A 285 9.19 17.94 -33.05
N PRO A 286 8.01 17.93 -33.70
CA PRO A 286 7.85 18.48 -35.05
C PRO A 286 8.19 19.97 -35.17
N TYR A 287 8.03 20.74 -34.08
CA TYR A 287 8.28 22.18 -34.05
C TYR A 287 9.69 22.55 -33.60
N ARG A 288 10.55 21.55 -33.34
CA ARG A 288 11.95 21.73 -32.95
C ARG A 288 12.72 22.76 -33.78
N PRO A 289 12.58 22.85 -35.13
CA PRO A 289 13.29 23.87 -35.91
C PRO A 289 12.93 25.31 -35.52
N THR A 290 11.71 25.54 -35.02
CA THR A 290 11.20 26.85 -34.65
C THR A 290 11.31 27.15 -33.15
N THR A 291 11.12 26.14 -32.29
CA THR A 291 11.11 26.30 -30.82
C THR A 291 12.46 26.00 -30.18
N GLY A 292 13.37 25.37 -30.92
CA GLY A 292 14.64 24.83 -30.42
C GLY A 292 14.46 23.71 -29.40
N PHE A 293 13.30 23.04 -29.42
CA PHE A 293 12.96 21.94 -28.53
C PHE A 293 14.05 20.87 -28.45
N ARG A 294 14.36 20.45 -27.22
CA ARG A 294 15.25 19.34 -26.87
C ARG A 294 14.58 18.52 -25.77
N TYR A 295 14.84 17.22 -25.76
CA TYR A 295 14.39 16.32 -24.71
C TYR A 295 15.53 15.43 -24.24
N GLU A 296 15.42 14.96 -23.00
CA GLU A 296 16.30 13.98 -22.37
C GLU A 296 15.42 12.92 -21.72
N VAL A 297 15.67 11.64 -22.03
CA VAL A 297 14.99 10.51 -21.37
C VAL A 297 15.80 10.12 -20.15
N LEU A 298 15.20 10.19 -18.98
CA LEU A 298 15.85 9.93 -17.70
C LEU A 298 15.40 8.60 -17.06
N ALA A 299 14.29 8.02 -17.54
CA ALA A 299 13.84 6.70 -17.12
C ALA A 299 14.71 5.57 -17.70
N ASP A 300 15.05 4.60 -16.85
CA ASP A 300 15.65 3.32 -17.26
C ASP A 300 14.62 2.34 -17.84
N ASP A 301 13.32 2.65 -17.76
CA ASP A 301 12.24 1.84 -18.31
C ASP A 301 12.43 1.62 -19.83
N PRO A 302 12.66 0.36 -20.27
CA PRO A 302 12.83 0.02 -21.68
C PRO A 302 11.63 0.40 -22.56
N SER A 303 10.42 0.35 -22.02
CA SER A 303 9.19 0.72 -22.74
C SER A 303 9.16 2.21 -23.06
N VAL A 304 9.51 3.05 -22.08
CA VAL A 304 9.57 4.51 -22.28
C VAL A 304 10.65 4.86 -23.30
N ARG A 305 11.85 4.28 -23.17
CA ARG A 305 12.96 4.51 -24.12
C ARG A 305 12.59 4.10 -25.54
N LYS A 306 11.94 2.95 -25.71
CA LYS A 306 11.47 2.52 -27.04
C LYS A 306 10.41 3.46 -27.60
N GLN A 307 9.41 3.85 -26.82
CA GLN A 307 8.33 4.73 -27.30
C GLN A 307 8.84 6.11 -27.72
N VAL A 308 9.86 6.64 -27.03
CA VAL A 308 10.52 7.88 -27.46
C VAL A 308 11.17 7.70 -28.84
N ASP A 309 11.89 6.59 -29.06
CA ASP A 309 12.47 6.31 -30.37
C ASP A 309 11.40 6.10 -31.44
N ASP A 310 10.32 5.38 -31.13
CA ASP A 310 9.19 5.20 -32.05
C ASP A 310 8.64 6.55 -32.53
N ILE A 311 8.51 7.54 -31.63
CA ILE A 311 8.10 8.91 -31.98
C ILE A 311 9.10 9.59 -32.92
N VAL A 312 10.41 9.39 -32.69
CA VAL A 312 11.46 9.99 -33.53
C VAL A 312 11.49 9.36 -34.91
N PHE A 313 11.41 8.03 -35.01
CA PHE A 313 11.38 7.33 -36.30
C PHE A 313 10.12 7.70 -37.10
N ASP A 314 8.95 7.75 -36.46
CA ASP A 314 7.68 8.14 -37.08
C ASP A 314 7.74 9.56 -37.66
N LEU A 315 8.43 10.51 -37.00
CA LEU A 315 8.65 11.86 -37.51
C LEU A 315 9.39 11.87 -38.87
N TYR A 316 10.27 10.91 -39.10
CA TYR A 316 11.01 10.74 -40.35
C TYR A 316 10.35 9.76 -41.32
N GLY A 317 9.17 9.23 -40.99
CA GLY A 317 8.45 8.24 -41.80
C GLY A 317 9.12 6.87 -41.84
N GLU A 318 9.93 6.55 -40.83
CA GLU A 318 10.61 5.27 -40.68
C GLU A 318 9.99 4.46 -39.53
N GLU A 319 10.14 3.13 -39.57
CA GLU A 319 9.81 2.26 -38.43
C GLU A 319 11.06 2.06 -37.57
N ASN A 320 10.89 2.11 -36.24
CA ASN A 320 11.98 1.81 -35.32
C ASN A 320 12.44 0.34 -35.48
N PRO A 321 13.69 0.08 -35.90
CA PRO A 321 14.17 -1.27 -36.16
C PRO A 321 14.46 -2.08 -34.89
N ARG A 322 14.52 -1.43 -33.72
CA ARG A 322 14.86 -2.07 -32.44
C ARG A 322 13.63 -2.66 -31.74
N GLN A 323 13.74 -3.91 -31.33
CA GLN A 323 12.72 -4.58 -30.53
C GLN A 323 12.86 -4.25 -29.04
N LEU A 324 11.79 -4.42 -28.26
CA LEU A 324 11.75 -4.05 -26.83
C LEU A 324 12.84 -4.77 -26.02
N GLU A 325 13.15 -6.02 -26.36
CA GLU A 325 14.17 -6.85 -25.71
C GLU A 325 15.58 -6.29 -25.87
N GLU A 326 15.82 -5.46 -26.89
CA GLU A 326 17.12 -4.81 -27.11
C GLU A 326 17.33 -3.63 -26.15
N TYR A 327 16.25 -2.93 -25.78
CA TYR A 327 16.29 -1.86 -24.77
C TYR A 327 16.48 -2.40 -23.34
N GLN A 328 16.02 -3.63 -23.08
CA GLN A 328 16.23 -4.31 -21.79
C GLN A 328 17.70 -4.67 -21.52
N LYS A 329 18.53 -4.81 -22.57
CA LYS A 329 19.93 -5.26 -22.47
C LYS A 329 20.95 -4.12 -22.28
N MET A 330 20.53 -2.85 -22.31
CA MET A 330 21.42 -1.70 -22.11
C MET A 330 21.06 -0.95 -20.82
N PRO A 331 21.79 -1.17 -19.69
CA PRO A 331 21.68 -0.32 -18.51
C PRO A 331 22.68 0.85 -18.50
N ASP A 332 23.77 0.80 -19.26
CA ASP A 332 24.85 1.79 -19.15
C ASP A 332 25.18 2.45 -20.49
N GLN A 333 24.45 3.52 -20.83
CA GLN A 333 25.00 4.67 -21.57
C GLN A 333 23.95 5.77 -21.64
N GLY A 334 24.17 6.85 -20.89
CA GLY A 334 23.49 8.12 -21.12
C GLY A 334 23.77 8.57 -22.55
N MET A 335 22.81 8.36 -23.45
CA MET A 335 22.88 8.90 -24.81
C MET A 335 22.20 10.26 -24.85
N THR A 336 23.03 11.30 -24.70
CA THR A 336 22.86 12.50 -25.52
C THR A 336 23.13 12.10 -26.98
N MET A 337 22.37 12.65 -27.92
CA MET A 337 22.82 13.07 -29.28
C MET A 337 21.63 13.56 -30.12
N GLY A 338 21.06 14.71 -29.75
CA GLY A 338 20.23 15.53 -30.63
C GLY A 338 21.10 16.51 -31.42
N GLY A 339 22.04 16.05 -32.22
CA GLY A 339 22.92 16.89 -33.03
C GLY A 339 23.20 16.26 -34.39
N ILE A 340 22.41 16.65 -35.38
CA ILE A 340 22.74 16.41 -36.80
C ILE A 340 23.74 17.51 -37.19
N LYS A 341 24.90 17.11 -37.72
CA LYS A 341 25.86 17.99 -38.42
C LYS A 341 25.38 18.25 -39.83
#